data_AF-A0A815UH69-F1
#
_entry.id   AF-A0A815UH69-F1
#
_cell.length_a   1.000
_cell.length_b   1.000
_cell.length_c   1.000
_cell.angle_alpha   90.00
_cell.angle_beta   90.00
_cell.angle_gamma   90.00
#
_symmetry.space_group_name_H-M   'P 1'
#
loop_
_entity.id
_entity.type
_entity.pdbx_description
1 polymer ?
#
loop_
_entity_poly.entity_id
_entity_poly.type
_entity_poly.pdbx_seq_one_letter_code
_entity_poly.pdbx_strand_id
1 'polypeptide(L)'
;MEHTTAFVHCAQKILIEFIKKNFPLVKKINYVSDGASAHFKNNASVLNPIHHNRDFGLDASWTFTATGHGKSAGDGIEAVLKSTVRRDTLSKNILMSSAKDFYEF
;
A
#
# COMPACT_ATOMS: atom_id res chain seq x y z
N MET A 1 -12.85 2.78 19.82
CA MET A 1 -11.80 1.77 19.55
C MET A 1 -10.67 2.51 18.87
N GLU A 2 -9.47 2.52 19.46
CA GLU A 2 -8.33 3.14 18.78
C GLU A 2 -7.86 2.22 17.64
N HIS A 3 -7.78 2.77 16.42
CA HIS A 3 -7.32 2.06 15.22
C HIS A 3 -5.79 1.95 15.20
N THR A 4 -5.23 1.26 16.20
CA THR A 4 -3.78 1.07 16.34
C THR A 4 -3.32 -0.20 15.64
N THR A 5 -2.03 -0.26 15.31
CA THR A 5 -1.40 -1.49 14.78
C THR A 5 -1.58 -2.67 15.74
N ALA A 6 -1.56 -2.42 17.06
CA ALA A 6 -1.77 -3.46 18.07
C ALA A 6 -3.14 -4.15 17.91
N PHE A 7 -4.19 -3.38 17.60
CA PHE A 7 -5.51 -3.95 17.32
C PHE A 7 -5.50 -4.88 16.11
N VAL A 8 -4.86 -4.47 15.01
CA VAL A 8 -4.75 -5.28 13.79
C VAL A 8 -4.03 -6.60 14.07
N HIS A 9 -2.92 -6.56 14.79
CA HIS A 9 -2.16 -7.75 15.16
C HIS A 9 -2.99 -8.71 16.06
N CYS A 10 -3.71 -8.17 17.04
CA CYS A 10 -4.59 -8.99 17.89
C CYS A 10 -5.72 -9.65 17.09
N ALA A 11 -6.35 -8.91 16.17
CA ALA A 11 -7.39 -9.44 15.30
C ALA A 11 -6.83 -10.56 14.39
N GLN A 12 -5.63 -10.36 13.84
CA GLN A 12 -4.96 -11.37 13.02
C GLN A 12 -4.64 -12.64 13.80
N LYS A 13 -4.20 -12.51 15.06
CA LYS A 13 -3.97 -13.66 15.93
C LYS A 13 -5.23 -14.51 16.07
N ILE A 14 -6.38 -13.89 16.35
CA ILE A 14 -7.66 -14.60 16.48
C ILE A 14 -8.03 -15.30 15.17
N LEU A 15 -7.88 -14.60 14.04
CA LEU A 15 -8.20 -15.14 12.71
C LEU A 15 -7.30 -16.34 12.35
N ILE A 16 -6.00 -16.24 12.61
CA ILE A 16 -5.03 -17.27 12.24
C ILE A 16 -5.23 -18.53 13.10
N GLU A 17 -5.49 -18.38 14.39
CA GLU A 17 -5.85 -19.50 15.26
C GLU A 17 -7.11 -20.21 14.76
N PHE A 18 -8.13 -19.45 14.34
CA PHE A 18 -9.32 -20.01 13.70
C PHE A 18 -8.97 -20.76 12.39
N ILE A 19 -8.14 -20.18 11.52
CA ILE A 19 -7.76 -20.79 10.25
C ILE A 19 -6.99 -22.09 10.50
N LYS A 20 -6.01 -22.11 11.40
CA LYS A 20 -5.24 -23.31 11.72
C LYS A 20 -6.10 -24.43 12.26
N LYS A 21 -7.05 -24.09 13.13
CA LYS A 21 -7.97 -25.07 13.73
C LYS A 21 -8.89 -25.72 12.70
N ASN A 22 -9.43 -24.92 11.76
CA ASN A 22 -10.43 -25.40 10.79
C ASN A 22 -9.82 -25.88 9.47
N PHE A 23 -8.61 -25.42 9.13
CA PHE A 23 -7.93 -25.70 7.88
C PHE A 23 -6.45 -26.05 8.12
N PRO A 24 -6.15 -27.19 8.77
CA PRO A 24 -4.79 -27.53 9.23
C PRO A 24 -3.78 -27.75 8.10
N LEU A 25 -4.24 -27.92 6.86
CA LEU A 25 -3.38 -28.08 5.69
C LEU A 25 -2.94 -26.75 5.05
N VAL A 26 -3.46 -25.61 5.53
CA VAL A 26 -3.06 -24.29 5.05
C VAL A 26 -1.62 -24.03 5.44
N LYS A 27 -0.77 -23.73 4.45
CA LYS A 27 0.65 -23.43 4.65
C LYS A 27 0.97 -21.94 4.50
N LYS A 28 0.10 -21.19 3.82
CA LYS A 28 0.36 -19.80 3.46
C LYS A 28 -0.94 -18.98 3.41
N ILE A 29 -0.86 -17.74 3.89
CA ILE A 29 -1.93 -16.74 3.79
C ILE A 29 -1.54 -15.69 2.74
N ASN A 30 -2.45 -15.39 1.82
CA ASN A 30 -2.29 -14.32 0.84
C ASN A 30 -3.21 -13.16 1.21
N TYR A 31 -2.65 -12.08 1.74
CA TYR A 31 -3.37 -10.84 1.97
C TYR A 31 -3.49 -10.09 0.64
N VAL A 32 -4.68 -9.61 0.33
CA VAL A 32 -4.94 -8.79 -0.86
C VAL A 32 -5.62 -7.51 -0.40
N SER A 33 -5.04 -6.36 -0.75
CA SER A 33 -5.64 -5.05 -0.48
C SER A 33 -5.63 -4.18 -1.74
N ASP A 34 -6.53 -3.21 -1.78
CA ASP A 34 -6.40 -2.12 -2.74
C ASP A 34 -5.11 -1.34 -2.43
N GLY A 35 -4.33 -0.98 -3.45
CA GLY A 35 -3.01 -0.35 -3.29
C GLY A 35 -3.10 1.12 -2.95
N ALA A 36 -4.01 1.53 -2.05
CA ALA A 36 -4.06 2.90 -1.58
C ALA A 36 -2.72 3.28 -0.96
N SER A 37 -2.14 4.40 -1.38
CA SER A 37 -0.80 4.84 -0.96
C SER A 37 -0.67 5.01 0.56
N ALA A 38 -1.79 5.19 1.27
CA ALA A 38 -1.85 5.24 2.72
C ALA A 38 -1.40 3.93 3.40
N HIS A 39 -1.62 2.76 2.76
CA HIS A 39 -1.23 1.46 3.32
C HIS A 39 0.29 1.31 3.44
N PHE A 40 1.06 1.98 2.58
CA PHE A 40 2.53 1.95 2.57
C PHE A 40 3.17 3.02 3.45
N LYS A 41 2.40 3.99 3.95
CA LYS A 41 2.92 5.02 4.86
C LYS A 41 3.13 4.49 6.28
N ASN A 42 2.56 3.33 6.61
CA ASN A 42 2.72 2.70 7.92
C ASN A 42 3.66 1.49 7.83
N ASN A 43 4.90 1.65 8.31
CA ASN A 43 5.87 0.56 8.41
C ASN A 43 5.30 -0.66 9.16
N ALA A 44 4.41 -0.43 10.12
CA ALA A 44 3.85 -1.50 10.93
C ALA A 44 2.94 -2.44 10.14
N SER A 45 2.28 -1.94 9.08
CA SER A 45 1.49 -2.77 8.16
C SER A 45 2.37 -3.71 7.34
N VAL A 46 3.59 -3.28 7.02
CA VAL A 46 4.58 -4.08 6.27
C VAL A 46 5.31 -5.08 7.18
N LEU A 47 5.55 -4.72 8.44
CA LEU A 47 6.19 -5.60 9.42
C LEU A 47 5.38 -6.86 9.70
N ASN A 48 4.06 -6.77 9.65
CA ASN A 48 3.20 -7.90 9.93
C ASN A 48 3.40 -9.10 8.97
N PRO A 49 3.31 -8.96 7.63
CA PRO A 49 3.62 -10.05 6.71
C PRO A 49 5.10 -10.50 6.78
N ILE A 50 6.06 -9.60 7.06
CA ILE A 50 7.48 -9.95 7.21
C ILE A 50 7.71 -10.91 8.38
N HIS A 51 7.07 -10.64 9.53
CA HIS A 51 7.23 -11.43 10.74
C HIS A 51 6.16 -12.49 10.92
N HIS A 52 5.27 -12.66 9.94
CA HIS A 52 4.11 -13.53 10.04
C HIS A 52 4.46 -14.99 10.34
N ASN A 53 5.52 -15.52 9.72
CA ASN A 53 5.99 -16.87 10.00
C ASN A 53 6.50 -16.99 11.45
N ARG A 54 7.28 -16.01 11.91
CA ARG A 54 7.79 -16.00 13.30
C ARG A 54 6.66 -15.88 14.31
N ASP A 55 5.69 -15.00 14.06
CA ASP A 55 4.67 -14.62 15.05
C ASP A 55 3.47 -15.59 15.03
N PHE A 56 3.20 -16.22 13.87
CA PHE A 56 2.04 -17.09 13.68
C PHE A 56 2.35 -18.45 13.06
N GLY A 57 3.60 -18.81 12.75
CA GLY A 57 3.96 -20.12 12.21
C GLY A 57 3.37 -20.43 10.83
N LEU A 58 2.97 -19.41 10.07
CA LEU A 58 2.47 -19.53 8.70
C LEU A 58 3.18 -18.51 7.82
N ASP A 59 3.49 -18.89 6.59
CA ASP A 59 3.98 -17.93 5.62
C ASP A 59 2.87 -16.97 5.23
N ALA A 60 3.21 -15.70 5.01
CA ALA A 60 2.30 -14.73 4.44
C ALA A 60 2.95 -14.03 3.25
N SER A 61 2.11 -13.71 2.27
CA SER A 61 2.45 -12.66 1.29
C SER A 61 1.34 -11.64 1.22
N TRP A 62 1.71 -10.43 0.86
CA TRP A 62 0.78 -9.34 0.67
C TRP A 62 0.87 -8.86 -0.78
N THR A 63 -0.24 -8.98 -1.50
CA THR A 63 -0.40 -8.45 -2.87
C THR A 63 -1.26 -7.20 -2.80
N PHE A 64 -0.82 -6.14 -3.47
CA PHE A 64 -1.57 -4.91 -3.60
C PHE A 64 -1.92 -4.71 -5.08
N THR A 65 -3.17 -4.35 -5.35
CA THR A 65 -3.63 -4.01 -6.70
C THR A 65 -3.62 -2.50 -6.90
N ALA A 66 -3.67 -2.00 -8.14
CA ALA A 66 -3.95 -0.58 -8.35
C ALA A 66 -5.27 -0.22 -7.64
N THR A 67 -5.35 0.96 -7.02
CA THR A 67 -6.55 1.37 -6.27
C THR A 67 -7.79 1.18 -7.13
N GLY A 68 -8.69 0.28 -6.74
CA GLY A 68 -9.92 -0.05 -7.46
C GLY A 68 -10.98 1.05 -7.44
N HIS A 69 -10.56 2.32 -7.43
CA HIS A 69 -11.39 3.50 -7.29
C HIS A 69 -11.61 4.22 -8.64
N GLY A 70 -11.62 3.47 -9.76
CA GLY A 70 -11.79 4.05 -11.10
C GLY A 70 -10.57 4.83 -11.61
N LYS A 71 -9.42 4.70 -10.94
CA LYS A 71 -8.16 5.27 -11.42
C LYS A 71 -7.57 4.38 -12.49
N SER A 72 -7.37 4.96 -13.66
CA SER A 72 -6.83 4.31 -14.84
C SER A 72 -5.30 4.39 -14.86
N ALA A 73 -4.67 3.74 -15.84
CA ALA A 73 -3.25 3.96 -16.12
C ALA A 73 -2.92 5.46 -16.36
N GLY A 74 -3.90 6.25 -16.84
CA GLY A 74 -3.77 7.69 -17.03
C GLY A 74 -3.43 8.45 -15.76
N ASP A 75 -3.97 8.05 -14.60
CA ASP A 75 -3.66 8.67 -13.31
C ASP A 75 -2.18 8.50 -12.93
N GLY A 76 -1.58 7.38 -13.32
CA GLY A 76 -0.15 7.12 -13.11
C GLY A 76 0.72 8.06 -13.96
N ILE A 77 0.36 8.22 -15.24
CA ILE A 77 1.06 9.14 -16.16
C ILE A 77 0.94 10.58 -15.65
N GLU A 78 -0.27 11.00 -15.27
CA GLU A 78 -0.51 12.34 -14.74
C GLU A 78 0.26 12.60 -13.43
N ALA A 79 0.33 11.61 -12.53
CA ALA A 79 1.10 11.72 -11.30
C ALA A 79 2.61 11.88 -11.55
N VAL A 80 3.17 11.13 -12.52
CA VAL A 80 4.58 11.24 -12.91
C VAL A 80 4.87 12.60 -13.55
N LEU A 81 4.01 13.07 -14.45
CA LEU A 81 4.13 14.38 -15.08
C LEU A 81 4.10 15.49 -14.03
N LYS A 82 3.08 15.53 -13.17
CA LYS A 82 2.96 16.52 -12.08
C LYS A 82 4.16 16.49 -11.13
N SER A 83 4.67 15.29 -10.80
CA SER A 83 5.83 15.14 -9.92
C SER A 83 7.12 15.70 -10.56
N THR A 84 7.35 15.40 -11.84
CA THR A 84 8.52 15.86 -12.61
C THR A 84 8.51 17.37 -12.72
N VAL A 85 7.40 17.92 -13.20
CA VAL A 85 7.16 19.36 -13.31
C VAL A 85 7.35 20.07 -11.96
N ARG A 86 6.78 19.53 -10.87
CA ARG A 86 6.95 20.09 -9.53
C ARG A 86 8.42 20.13 -9.13
N ARG A 87 9.18 19.07 -9.38
CA ARG A 87 10.60 19.00 -9.05
C ARG A 87 11.41 20.01 -9.85
N ASP A 88 11.12 20.16 -11.14
CA ASP A 88 11.82 21.09 -12.02
C ASP A 88 11.53 22.55 -11.63
N THR A 89 10.28 22.88 -11.30
CA THR A 89 9.90 24.18 -10.75
C THR A 89 10.60 24.45 -9.40
N LEU A 90 10.66 23.44 -8.51
CA LEU A 90 11.32 23.58 -7.21
C LEU A 90 12.83 23.81 -7.35
N SER A 91 13.45 23.14 -8.32
CA SER A 91 14.86 23.32 -8.66
C SER A 91 15.16 24.63 -9.38
N LYS A 92 14.13 25.44 -9.69
CA LYS A 92 14.19 26.68 -10.48
C LYS A 92 14.71 26.47 -11.91
N ASN A 93 14.60 25.24 -12.43
CA ASN A 93 14.97 24.91 -13.81
C ASN A 93 13.90 25.40 -14.80
N ILE A 94 12.65 25.46 -14.36
CA ILE A 94 11.52 25.97 -15.14
C ILE A 94 10.72 26.96 -14.29
N LEU A 95 10.10 27.95 -14.94
CA LEU A 95 9.06 28.78 -14.33
C LEU A 95 7.72 28.33 -14.89
N MET A 96 6.85 27.83 -14.02
CA MET A 96 5.51 27.44 -14.41
C MET A 96 4.50 28.38 -13.78
N SER A 97 3.97 29.27 -14.61
CA SER A 97 3.17 30.42 -14.19
C SER A 97 1.72 30.34 -14.69
N SER A 98 1.46 29.51 -15.69
CA SER A 98 0.14 29.35 -16.31
C SER A 98 -0.18 27.88 -16.61
N ALA A 99 -1.47 27.60 -16.85
CA ALA A 99 -1.91 26.29 -17.33
C ALA A 99 -1.37 25.97 -18.74
N LYS A 100 -1.06 26.99 -19.54
CA LYS A 100 -0.46 26.83 -20.87
C LYS A 100 0.97 26.29 -20.74
N ASP A 101 1.75 26.82 -19.79
CA ASP A 101 3.12 26.38 -19.53
C ASP A 101 3.16 24.88 -19.15
N PHE A 102 2.15 24.40 -18.42
CA PHE A 102 2.02 22.98 -18.09
C PHE A 102 1.63 22.11 -19.29
N TYR A 103 0.81 22.64 -20.21
CA TYR A 103 0.42 21.92 -21.42
C TYR A 103 1.58 21.80 -22.43
N GLU A 104 2.50 22.77 -22.43
CA GLU A 104 3.67 22.82 -23.32
C GLU A 104 4.92 22.12 -22.75
N PHE A 105 4.86 21.59 -21.52
CA PHE A 105 5.93 20.86 -20.85
C PHE A 105 6.01 19.39 -21.31
#